data_AF-A0A509KX14-F1
#
_entry.id   AF-A0A509KX14-F1
#
_cell.length_a   1.000
_cell.length_b   1.000
_cell.length_c   1.000
_cell.angle_alpha   90.00
_cell.angle_beta   90.00
_cell.angle_gamma   90.00
#
_symmetry.space_group_name_H-M   'P 1'
#
loop_
_entity.id
_entity.type
_entity.pdbx_description
1 polymer ?
#
loop_
_entity_poly.entity_id
_entity_poly.type
_entity_poly.pdbx_seq_one_letter_code
_entity_poly.pdbx_strand_id
1 'polypeptide(L)'
;MALGLYSTPHEDNEFTLLNAFSITFDGRVGGILNRKIYLRNDNTSLWYSDITIYPHDIISPDVTDNSLSGWYWKLAKRDLVPTPEEWGLVDPGNTLNINENIGSGIKGDINTFIPIWVQVKIPRGQAVQAIKDILLRIDSTENFI
;
A
#
# COMPACT_ATOMS: atom_id res chain seq x y z
N MET A 1 2.80 16.29 6.20
CA MET A 1 3.37 14.95 6.40
C MET A 1 4.54 14.82 5.45
N ALA A 2 5.72 14.38 5.88
CA ALA A 2 6.91 14.23 5.04
C ALA A 2 7.28 12.76 4.75
N LEU A 3 6.43 11.83 5.19
CA LEU A 3 6.50 10.41 4.88
C LEU A 3 5.59 10.12 3.68
N GLY A 4 6.12 9.46 2.64
CA GLY A 4 5.44 9.27 1.36
C GLY A 4 5.56 7.84 0.79
N LEU A 5 4.66 7.52 -0.13
CA LEU A 5 4.67 6.27 -0.91
C LEU A 5 5.00 6.56 -2.39
N TYR A 6 5.88 5.76 -2.96
CA TYR A 6 6.47 5.98 -4.28
C TYR A 6 6.33 4.76 -5.17
N SER A 7 6.03 4.93 -6.46
CA SER A 7 5.97 3.79 -7.39
C SER A 7 7.33 3.33 -7.92
N THR A 8 8.34 4.19 -7.85
CA THR A 8 9.73 3.91 -8.23
C THR A 8 10.66 4.51 -7.18
N PRO A 9 11.85 3.93 -6.94
CA PRO A 9 12.78 4.43 -5.93
C PRO A 9 13.51 5.74 -6.35
N HIS A 10 13.18 6.33 -7.51
CA HIS A 10 13.97 7.42 -8.12
C HIS A 10 13.18 8.55 -8.79
N GLU A 11 11.84 8.61 -8.70
CA GLU A 11 11.06 9.73 -9.28
C GLU A 11 10.27 10.53 -8.23
N ASP A 12 10.13 11.82 -8.51
CA ASP A 12 9.71 12.88 -7.58
C ASP A 12 8.27 12.76 -7.05
N ASN A 13 8.16 12.95 -5.73
CA ASN A 13 7.03 13.46 -4.94
C ASN A 13 5.60 13.27 -5.49
N GLU A 14 4.95 12.16 -5.15
CA GLU A 14 3.49 12.13 -5.00
C GLU A 14 3.15 11.90 -3.53
N PHE A 15 2.92 13.01 -2.80
CA PHE A 15 2.62 13.03 -1.36
C PHE A 15 1.32 12.33 -0.94
N THR A 16 0.63 11.74 -1.89
CA THR A 16 -0.47 10.80 -1.75
C THR A 16 -0.48 10.09 -3.09
N LEU A 17 -0.40 8.76 -3.15
CA LEU A 17 -0.66 8.03 -4.40
C LEU A 17 -2.16 8.15 -4.72
N LEU A 18 -2.60 9.35 -5.10
CA LEU A 18 -3.88 9.61 -5.73
C LEU A 18 -3.82 8.94 -7.09
N ASN A 19 -4.61 7.88 -7.29
CA ASN A 19 -4.55 6.98 -8.44
C ASN A 19 -3.38 5.98 -8.44
N ALA A 20 -2.99 5.46 -7.26
CA ALA A 20 -2.07 4.32 -7.15
C ALA A 20 -2.46 3.15 -8.07
N PHE A 21 -3.75 3.01 -8.37
CA PHE A 21 -4.30 1.98 -9.23
C PHE A 21 -5.48 2.53 -10.01
N SER A 22 -5.39 2.52 -11.34
CA SER A 22 -6.56 2.64 -12.22
C SER A 22 -6.60 1.39 -13.07
N ILE A 23 -7.57 0.53 -12.83
CA ILE A 23 -7.67 -0.75 -13.52
C ILE A 23 -9.14 -1.00 -13.86
N THR A 24 -9.37 -1.33 -15.12
CA THR A 24 -10.67 -1.81 -15.56
C THR A 24 -10.61 -3.33 -15.61
N PHE A 25 -11.48 -3.97 -14.84
CA PHE A 25 -11.67 -5.41 -14.93
C PHE A 25 -13.06 -5.68 -15.50
N ASP A 26 -13.13 -6.61 -16.44
CA ASP A 26 -14.39 -7.03 -17.04
C ASP A 26 -15.25 -7.90 -16.10
N GLY A 27 -14.72 -8.26 -14.92
CA GLY A 27 -15.37 -9.09 -13.90
C GLY A 27 -15.66 -10.54 -14.32
N ARG A 28 -15.60 -10.85 -15.62
CA ARG A 28 -15.97 -12.14 -16.21
C ARG A 28 -14.87 -13.19 -16.02
N VAL A 29 -13.61 -12.80 -16.16
CA VAL A 29 -12.45 -13.70 -15.98
C VAL A 29 -11.80 -13.54 -14.61
N GLY A 30 -12.17 -12.49 -13.86
CA GLY A 30 -11.47 -12.06 -12.65
C GLY A 30 -10.04 -11.63 -12.96
N GLY A 31 -9.25 -11.34 -11.94
CA GLY A 31 -7.86 -10.97 -12.16
C GLY A 31 -7.07 -10.76 -10.88
N ILE A 32 -5.74 -10.79 -11.01
CA ILE A 32 -4.80 -10.43 -9.96
C ILE A 32 -3.87 -9.37 -10.54
N LEU A 33 -3.73 -8.25 -9.85
CA LEU A 33 -2.69 -7.27 -10.10
C LEU A 33 -1.74 -7.26 -8.90
N ASN A 34 -0.44 -7.26 -9.15
CA ASN A 34 0.58 -6.98 -8.14
C ASN A 34 1.34 -5.72 -8.54
N ARG A 35 1.57 -4.80 -7.60
CA ARG A 35 2.41 -3.61 -7.79
C ARG A 35 3.35 -3.42 -6.62
N LYS A 36 4.60 -3.07 -6.91
CA LYS A 36 5.58 -2.67 -5.91
C LYS A 36 5.53 -1.17 -5.72
N ILE A 37 5.54 -0.74 -4.47
CA ILE A 37 5.68 0.65 -4.04
C ILE A 37 6.75 0.73 -2.95
N TYR A 38 7.17 1.94 -2.61
CA TYR A 38 8.23 2.20 -1.65
C TYR A 38 7.77 3.25 -0.66
N LEU A 39 7.95 2.98 0.63
CA LEU A 39 7.77 3.94 1.70
C LEU A 39 9.10 4.64 1.99
N ARG A 40 9.09 5.97 2.09
CA ARG A 40 10.27 6.79 2.35
C ARG A 40 9.91 8.07 3.09
N ASN A 41 10.83 8.55 3.93
CA ASN A 41 10.80 9.89 4.52
C ASN A 41 11.56 10.87 3.63
N ASP A 42 11.03 12.07 3.43
CA ASP A 42 11.63 13.12 2.60
C ASP A 42 12.08 14.34 3.44
N ASN A 43 11.98 14.27 4.76
CA ASN A 43 12.42 15.32 5.67
C ASN A 43 13.55 14.85 6.58
N THR A 44 14.72 15.47 6.40
CA THR A 44 15.92 15.21 7.21
C THR A 44 15.81 15.64 8.66
N SER A 45 14.83 16.50 9.00
CA SER A 45 14.57 17.03 10.35
C SER A 45 13.60 16.18 11.16
N LEU A 46 13.02 15.13 10.56
CA LEU A 46 12.02 14.26 11.19
C LEU A 46 12.43 12.79 11.10
N TRP A 47 12.00 12.00 12.08
CA TRP A 47 12.04 10.54 12.01
C TRP A 47 10.68 9.96 12.40
N TYR A 48 10.38 8.78 11.87
CA TYR A 48 9.05 8.16 11.98
C TYR A 48 9.12 6.79 12.67
N SER A 49 8.17 6.52 13.56
CA SER A 49 7.94 5.23 14.22
C SER A 49 6.46 4.82 14.13
N ASP A 50 6.16 3.59 14.56
CA ASP A 50 4.79 3.06 14.63
C ASP A 50 4.05 3.18 13.29
N ILE A 51 4.78 2.99 12.19
CA ILE A 51 4.26 3.22 10.85
C ILE A 51 3.31 2.10 10.48
N THR A 52 2.11 2.48 10.12
CA THR A 52 1.00 1.59 9.79
C THR A 52 0.42 2.00 8.43
N ILE A 53 0.28 1.04 7.52
CA ILE A 53 -0.24 1.27 6.17
C ILE A 53 -1.48 0.41 5.97
N TYR A 54 -2.56 1.01 5.49
CA TYR A 54 -3.80 0.31 5.22
C TYR A 54 -4.50 0.86 3.98
N PRO A 55 -5.25 0.00 3.25
CA PRO A 55 -6.10 0.48 2.19
C PRO A 55 -7.22 1.36 2.76
N HIS A 56 -7.49 2.48 2.11
CA HIS A 56 -8.58 3.39 2.41
C HIS A 56 -9.36 3.65 1.13
N ASP A 57 -10.57 3.13 1.05
CA ASP A 57 -11.48 3.42 -0.06
C ASP A 57 -12.33 4.65 0.29
N ILE A 58 -12.30 5.67 -0.58
CA ILE A 58 -13.12 6.87 -0.46
C ILE A 58 -14.54 6.65 -1.01
N ILE A 59 -14.72 5.66 -1.88
CA ILE A 59 -15.89 5.49 -2.75
C ILE A 59 -16.76 4.29 -2.33
N SER A 60 -16.20 3.17 -1.87
CA SER A 60 -16.97 1.98 -1.48
C SER A 60 -16.47 1.30 -0.18
N PRO A 61 -17.35 0.99 0.79
CA PRO A 61 -16.96 0.22 1.98
C PRO A 61 -16.68 -1.28 1.69
N ASP A 62 -17.04 -1.78 0.49
CA ASP A 62 -16.89 -3.19 0.10
C ASP A 62 -15.44 -3.69 0.08
N VAL A 63 -14.47 -2.78 0.13
CA VAL A 63 -13.02 -3.08 0.14
C VAL A 63 -12.56 -3.73 1.45
N THR A 64 -13.39 -3.61 2.49
CA THR A 64 -13.14 -4.14 3.83
C THR A 64 -14.07 -5.25 4.23
N ASP A 65 -15.13 -5.50 3.45
CA ASP A 65 -16.02 -6.60 3.75
C ASP A 65 -15.33 -7.89 3.32
N ASN A 66 -14.92 -8.66 4.31
CA ASN A 66 -14.36 -10.02 4.21
C ASN A 66 -15.30 -11.01 3.47
N SER A 67 -16.41 -10.51 2.92
CA SER A 67 -17.25 -11.18 1.95
C SER A 67 -16.44 -11.57 0.70
N LEU A 68 -16.39 -12.87 0.45
CA LEU A 68 -15.79 -13.49 -0.74
C LEU A 68 -16.43 -13.04 -2.08
N SER A 69 -17.37 -12.10 -2.02
CA SER A 69 -18.13 -11.52 -3.12
C SER A 69 -17.57 -10.19 -3.64
N GLY A 70 -16.53 -9.61 -3.03
CA GLY A 70 -15.90 -8.36 -3.48
C GLY A 70 -14.48 -8.54 -4.04
N TRP A 71 -13.93 -7.46 -4.63
CA TRP A 71 -12.48 -7.36 -4.85
C TRP A 71 -11.78 -7.02 -3.54
N TYR A 72 -10.55 -7.49 -3.37
CA TYR A 72 -9.80 -7.27 -2.13
C TYR A 72 -8.33 -6.96 -2.36
N TRP A 73 -7.72 -6.42 -1.32
CA TRP A 73 -6.33 -5.98 -1.29
C TRP A 73 -5.53 -6.82 -0.34
N LYS A 74 -4.24 -6.95 -0.61
CA LYS A 74 -3.28 -7.45 0.34
C LYS A 74 -2.01 -6.61 0.26
N LEU A 75 -1.42 -6.34 1.41
CA LEU A 75 -0.18 -5.58 1.57
C LEU A 75 0.89 -6.47 2.18
N ALA A 76 2.08 -6.48 1.58
CA ALA A 76 3.20 -7.27 2.07
C ALA A 76 4.52 -6.49 1.95
N LYS A 77 5.25 -6.35 3.06
CA LYS A 77 6.61 -5.79 3.05
C LYS A 77 7.61 -6.86 2.57
N ARG A 78 8.06 -6.74 1.32
CA ARG A 78 9.02 -7.66 0.69
C ARG A 78 9.82 -6.98 -0.42
N ASP A 79 11.07 -7.38 -0.57
CA ASP A 79 11.91 -6.93 -1.69
C ASP A 79 11.48 -7.56 -3.02
N LEU A 80 11.16 -8.85 -2.99
CA LEU A 80 10.69 -9.62 -4.16
C LEU A 80 9.17 -9.75 -4.15
N VAL A 81 8.58 -9.99 -5.33
CA VAL A 81 7.14 -10.25 -5.43
C VAL A 81 6.78 -11.47 -4.59
N PRO A 82 5.80 -11.39 -3.68
CA PRO A 82 5.42 -12.55 -2.88
C PRO A 82 4.83 -13.66 -3.75
N THR A 83 5.09 -14.91 -3.39
CA THR A 83 4.53 -16.07 -4.11
C THR A 83 3.03 -16.19 -3.86
N PRO A 84 2.30 -16.99 -4.67
CA PRO A 84 0.88 -17.26 -4.40
C PRO A 84 0.62 -17.82 -3.00
N GLU A 85 1.51 -18.65 -2.47
CA GLU A 85 1.44 -19.22 -1.13
C GLU A 85 1.64 -18.15 -0.06
N GLU A 86 2.63 -17.27 -0.21
CA GLU A 86 2.85 -16.14 0.70
C GLU A 86 1.64 -15.19 0.71
N TRP A 87 1.08 -14.89 -0.46
CA TRP A 87 -0.17 -14.14 -0.56
C TRP A 87 -1.36 -14.86 0.07
N GLY A 88 -1.34 -16.20 0.07
CA GLY A 88 -2.35 -17.03 0.74
C GLY A 88 -2.36 -16.84 2.26
N LEU A 89 -1.23 -16.44 2.85
CA LEU A 89 -1.08 -16.21 4.29
C LEU A 89 -1.43 -14.79 4.73
N VAL A 90 -1.55 -13.85 3.80
CA VAL A 90 -1.92 -12.46 4.10
C VAL A 90 -3.44 -12.32 4.02
N ASP A 91 -4.06 -11.78 5.06
CA ASP A 91 -5.52 -11.59 5.06
C ASP A 91 -5.96 -10.52 4.06
N PRO A 92 -7.14 -10.66 3.42
CA PRO A 92 -7.76 -9.58 2.65
C PRO A 92 -7.95 -8.31 3.50
N GLY A 93 -7.65 -7.14 2.92
CA GLY A 93 -7.79 -5.84 3.60
C GLY A 93 -6.80 -5.64 4.75
N ASN A 94 -5.71 -6.41 4.82
CA ASN A 94 -4.80 -6.34 5.95
C ASN A 94 -4.17 -4.96 6.12
N THR A 95 -3.92 -4.64 7.39
CA THR A 95 -3.06 -3.53 7.78
C THR A 95 -1.61 -4.02 7.84
N LEU A 96 -0.69 -3.26 7.23
CA LEU A 96 0.73 -3.53 7.23
C LEU A 96 1.43 -2.67 8.28
N ASN A 97 1.99 -3.32 9.30
CA ASN A 97 2.81 -2.67 10.32
C ASN A 97 4.28 -2.72 9.92
N ILE A 98 4.93 -1.56 9.89
CA ILE A 98 6.36 -1.40 9.65
C ILE A 98 7.01 -1.17 11.02
N ASN A 99 7.64 -2.22 11.54
CA ASN A 99 8.19 -2.22 12.90
C ASN A 99 9.56 -1.53 13.00
N GLU A 100 10.19 -1.20 11.88
CA GLU A 100 11.40 -0.39 11.86
C GLU A 100 11.11 1.12 11.82
N ASN A 101 11.98 1.90 12.46
CA ASN A 101 11.95 3.34 12.35
C ASN A 101 12.59 3.80 11.04
N ILE A 102 12.06 4.87 10.44
CA ILE A 102 12.72 5.56 9.32
C ILE A 102 13.45 6.77 9.89
N GLY A 103 14.72 6.56 10.24
CA GLY A 103 15.55 7.54 10.94
C GLY A 103 15.69 7.24 12.43
N SER A 104 16.16 8.24 13.16
CA SER A 104 16.41 8.17 14.61
C SER A 104 16.38 9.57 15.23
N GLY A 105 16.38 9.67 16.56
CA GLY A 105 16.51 10.94 17.30
C GLY A 105 17.83 11.69 17.11
N ILE A 106 18.70 11.25 16.19
CA ILE A 106 19.93 11.96 15.81
C ILE A 106 19.82 12.48 14.37
N LYS A 107 19.08 11.78 13.50
CA LYS A 107 19.00 12.06 12.07
C LYS A 107 17.77 11.43 11.43
N GLY A 108 17.08 12.19 10.58
CA GLY A 108 16.04 11.70 9.69
C GLY A 108 16.63 10.94 8.52
N ASP A 109 16.10 9.75 8.23
CA ASP A 109 16.58 8.91 7.14
C ASP A 109 15.78 9.15 5.86
N ILE A 110 16.41 9.85 4.91
CA ILE A 110 15.82 10.12 3.59
C ILE A 110 16.36 9.19 2.49
N ASN A 111 17.16 8.19 2.83
CA ASN A 111 17.81 7.31 1.84
C ASN A 111 17.25 5.89 1.88
N THR A 112 16.62 5.49 2.98
CA THR A 112 15.98 4.19 3.09
C THR A 112 14.64 4.17 2.36
N PHE A 113 14.49 3.18 1.48
CA PHE A 113 13.25 2.87 0.77
C PHE A 113 12.74 1.51 1.27
N ILE A 114 11.58 1.48 1.91
CA ILE A 114 10.98 0.25 2.40
C ILE A 114 10.04 -0.28 1.31
N PRO A 115 10.34 -1.43 0.69
CA PRO A 115 9.53 -1.96 -0.39
C PRO A 115 8.28 -2.66 0.13
N ILE A 116 7.17 -2.34 -0.50
CA ILE A 116 5.84 -2.84 -0.18
C ILE A 116 5.20 -3.33 -1.47
N TRP A 117 4.68 -4.55 -1.42
CA TRP A 117 3.85 -5.08 -2.48
C TRP A 117 2.38 -4.93 -2.13
N VAL A 118 1.62 -4.54 -3.14
CA VAL A 118 0.18 -4.41 -3.10
C VAL A 118 -0.39 -5.41 -4.10
N GLN A 119 -1.23 -6.31 -3.64
CA GLN A 119 -2.01 -7.20 -4.48
C GLN A 119 -3.46 -6.77 -4.49
N VAL A 120 -4.04 -6.71 -5.68
CA VAL A 120 -5.47 -6.52 -5.92
C VAL A 120 -5.99 -7.79 -6.55
N LYS A 121 -7.03 -8.39 -5.97
CA LYS A 121 -7.65 -9.57 -6.56
C LYS A 121 -9.14 -9.35 -6.74
N ILE A 122 -9.60 -9.62 -7.95
CA ILE A 122 -11.02 -9.59 -8.31
C ILE A 122 -11.47 -11.03 -8.58
N PRO A 123 -12.45 -11.54 -7.82
CA PRO A 123 -13.06 -12.84 -8.09
C PRO A 123 -13.69 -12.91 -9.48
N ARG A 124 -13.86 -14.14 -9.98
CA ARG A 124 -14.62 -14.38 -11.22
C ARG A 124 -16.11 -14.17 -10.99
N GLY A 125 -16.82 -13.75 -12.04
CA GLY A 125 -18.28 -13.61 -12.03
C GLY A 125 -18.77 -12.34 -11.35
N GLN A 126 -17.87 -11.38 -11.12
CA GLN A 126 -18.23 -10.05 -10.65
C GLN A 126 -18.75 -9.20 -11.80
N ALA A 127 -19.57 -8.19 -11.49
CA ALA A 127 -19.95 -7.18 -12.47
C ALA A 127 -18.70 -6.43 -12.97
N VAL A 128 -18.73 -5.93 -14.20
CA VAL A 128 -17.68 -5.03 -14.71
C VAL A 128 -17.60 -3.84 -13.77
N GLN A 129 -16.43 -3.62 -13.19
CA GLN A 129 -16.18 -2.51 -12.28
C GLN A 129 -14.89 -1.81 -12.70
N ALA A 130 -14.96 -0.49 -12.83
CA ALA A 130 -13.77 0.33 -12.92
C ALA A 130 -13.35 0.63 -11.48
N ILE A 131 -12.26 0.02 -11.02
CA ILE A 131 -11.71 0.39 -9.72
C ILE A 131 -10.78 1.56 -9.94
N LYS A 132 -11.19 2.71 -9.39
CA LYS A 132 -10.47 3.97 -9.40
C LYS A 132 -10.27 4.41 -7.96
N ASP A 133 -9.27 5.25 -7.73
CA ASP A 133 -9.11 5.99 -6.48
C ASP A 133 -8.86 5.14 -5.22
N ILE A 134 -8.26 3.95 -5.34
CA ILE A 134 -7.78 3.25 -4.14
C ILE A 134 -6.61 4.02 -3.56
N LEU A 135 -6.82 4.53 -2.36
CA LEU A 135 -5.77 5.21 -1.61
C LEU A 135 -5.16 4.24 -0.61
N LEU A 136 -3.85 4.33 -0.47
CA LEU A 136 -3.16 3.77 0.68
C LEU A 136 -2.96 4.90 1.67
N ARG A 137 -3.46 4.70 2.89
CA ARG A 137 -3.24 5.62 3.99
C ARG A 137 -2.06 5.16 4.83
N ILE A 138 -1.31 6.13 5.31
CA ILE A 138 -0.18 5.94 6.23
C ILE A 138 -0.55 6.66 7.52
N ASP A 139 -0.52 5.95 8.64
CA ASP A 139 -0.50 6.54 9.97
C ASP A 139 0.87 6.25 10.60
N SER A 140 1.43 7.21 11.31
CA SER A 140 2.77 7.10 11.90
C SER A 140 2.96 8.11 13.04
N THR A 141 3.84 7.81 13.99
CA THR A 141 4.33 8.78 14.98
C THR A 141 5.43 9.63 14.35
N GLU A 142 5.21 10.93 14.27
CA GLU A 142 6.20 11.90 13.80
C GLU A 142 7.02 12.42 14.98
N ASN A 143 8.35 12.38 14.85
CA ASN A 143 9.27 12.83 15.88
C ASN A 143 10.30 13.80 15.32
N PHE A 144 10.59 14.87 16.08
CA PHE A 144 11.67 15.79 15.77
C PHE A 144 13.01 15.23 16.26
N ILE A 145 14.07 15.63 15.56
CA ILE A 145 15.47 15.40 15.96
C ILE A 145 15.90 16.50 16.92
#